data_AF-A0A355BZ25-F1
#
_entry.id   AF-A0A355BZ25-F1
#
_cell.length_a   1.000
_cell.length_b   1.000
_cell.length_c   1.000
_cell.angle_alpha   90.00
_cell.angle_beta   90.00
_cell.angle_gamma   90.00
#
_symmetry.space_group_name_H-M   'P 1'
#
loop_
_entity.id
_entity.type
_entity.pdbx_description
1 polymer ?
#
loop_
_entity_poly.entity_id
_entity_poly.type
_entity_poly.pdbx_seq_one_letter_code
_entity_poly.pdbx_strand_id
1 'polypeptide(L)'
;MQHDQLLRLALEKRSSAADFVAAGPLSAAPHAGITRAEAQLACQSCHATQDRHRTLLGADCAQCHSVSAWTIPAFVHPSSQSRECVQCHQAPPSHYMEHFKMVSVTIAGRPHADVSQCFECHKTTAWNDIKGVGWYKHH
;
A
#
# COMPACT_ATOMS: atom_id res chain seq x y z
N MET A 1 12.98 11.69 -16.79
CA MET A 1 13.32 10.54 -17.64
C MET A 1 12.12 10.19 -18.50
N GLN A 2 12.33 9.82 -19.76
CA GLN A 2 11.26 9.34 -20.65
C GLN A 2 11.16 7.81 -20.48
N HIS A 3 10.23 7.35 -19.63
CA HIS A 3 10.02 5.91 -19.37
C HIS A 3 9.65 5.14 -20.64
N ASP A 4 9.01 5.78 -21.62
CA ASP A 4 8.64 5.19 -22.91
C ASP A 4 9.85 4.70 -23.73
N GLN A 5 10.96 5.45 -23.68
CA GLN A 5 12.19 5.08 -24.38
C GLN A 5 12.85 3.87 -23.70
N LEU A 6 12.80 3.79 -22.37
CA LEU A 6 13.30 2.65 -21.62
C LEU A 6 12.42 1.41 -21.81
N LEU A 7 11.09 1.58 -21.94
CA LEU A 7 10.15 0.50 -22.23
C LEU A 7 10.45 -0.13 -23.60
N ARG A 8 10.66 0.68 -24.64
CA ARG A 8 11.05 0.20 -25.98
C ARG A 8 12.35 -0.60 -25.93
N LEU A 9 13.38 -0.04 -25.30
CA LEU A 9 14.68 -0.71 -25.17
C LEU A 9 14.60 -2.02 -24.36
N ALA A 10 13.77 -2.07 -23.32
CA ALA A 10 13.58 -3.29 -22.52
C ALA A 10 12.84 -4.38 -23.31
N LEU A 11 11.84 -4.01 -24.12
CA LEU A 11 11.13 -4.95 -25.00
C LEU A 11 12.04 -5.46 -26.14
N GLU A 12 12.84 -4.58 -26.75
CA GLU A 12 13.82 -4.92 -27.78
C GLU A 12 14.93 -5.85 -27.26
N LYS A 13 15.35 -5.70 -26.00
CA LYS A 13 16.32 -6.62 -25.38
C LYS A 13 15.72 -7.98 -25.04
N ARG A 14 14.42 -8.05 -24.73
CA ARG A 14 13.71 -9.31 -24.42
C ARG A 14 13.41 -10.16 -25.65
N SER A 15 13.32 -9.58 -26.85
CA SER A 15 13.15 -10.34 -28.11
C SER A 15 14.45 -10.98 -28.64
N SER A 16 15.60 -10.71 -28.02
CA SER A 16 16.93 -11.20 -28.43
C SER A 16 17.49 -12.33 -27.53
N ALA A 17 17.00 -12.47 -26.29
CA ALA A 17 17.50 -13.47 -25.35
C ALA A 17 16.57 -14.69 -25.28
N ALA A 18 17.08 -15.85 -25.71
CA ALA A 18 16.44 -17.16 -25.60
C ALA A 18 16.49 -17.74 -24.17
N ASP A 19 16.23 -16.92 -23.14
CA ASP A 19 16.11 -17.37 -21.75
C ASP A 19 14.64 -17.29 -21.33
N PHE A 20 13.88 -18.30 -21.75
CA PHE A 20 12.54 -18.60 -21.24
C PHE A 20 12.65 -19.05 -19.78
N VAL A 21 12.84 -18.11 -18.86
CA VAL A 21 12.37 -18.28 -17.48
C VAL A 21 10.90 -17.89 -17.50
N ALA A 22 10.04 -18.88 -17.31
CA ALA A 22 8.59 -18.81 -17.39
C ALA A 22 8.03 -17.44 -16.96
N ALA A 23 7.76 -16.58 -17.94
CA ALA A 23 6.73 -15.58 -17.77
C ALA A 23 5.45 -16.40 -17.53
N GLY A 24 4.88 -16.29 -16.33
CA GLY A 24 3.55 -16.82 -16.05
C GLY A 24 2.55 -16.37 -17.11
N PRO A 25 1.34 -16.97 -17.15
CA PRO A 25 0.36 -16.68 -18.20
C PRO A 25 0.26 -15.17 -18.40
N LEU A 26 0.31 -14.71 -19.66
CA LEU A 26 0.30 -13.29 -20.02
C LEU A 26 -0.85 -12.59 -19.30
N SER A 27 -0.57 -12.07 -18.10
CA SER A 27 -1.60 -11.48 -17.25
C SER A 27 -2.21 -10.35 -18.05
N ALA A 28 -3.54 -10.33 -18.09
CA ALA A 28 -4.26 -9.23 -18.68
C ALA A 28 -3.77 -7.92 -18.05
N ALA A 29 -3.87 -6.84 -18.82
CA ALA A 29 -3.72 -5.50 -18.28
C ALA A 29 -4.58 -5.37 -17.01
N PRO A 30 -4.01 -4.94 -15.86
CA PRO A 30 -4.75 -4.87 -14.60
C PRO A 30 -5.99 -3.99 -14.69
N HIS A 31 -5.90 -2.89 -15.45
CA HIS A 31 -7.01 -2.01 -15.77
C HIS A 31 -6.74 -1.20 -17.06
N ALA A 32 -7.75 -0.48 -17.55
CA ALA A 32 -7.76 0.20 -18.85
C ALA A 32 -6.67 1.28 -19.08
N GLY A 33 -5.90 1.64 -18.03
CA GLY A 33 -4.84 2.65 -18.09
C GLY A 33 -3.42 2.09 -18.09
N ILE A 34 -3.27 0.75 -18.07
CA ILE A 34 -1.96 0.09 -17.96
C ILE A 34 -1.84 -0.97 -19.04
N THR A 35 -0.79 -0.90 -19.83
CA THR A 35 -0.49 -1.88 -20.87
C THR A 35 0.14 -3.13 -20.28
N ARG A 36 0.06 -4.25 -21.00
CA ARG A 36 0.76 -5.50 -20.61
C ARG A 36 2.28 -5.30 -20.51
N ALA A 37 2.86 -4.43 -21.33
CA ALA A 37 4.29 -4.14 -21.29
C ALA A 37 4.66 -3.39 -20.00
N GLU A 38 3.87 -2.40 -19.59
CA GLU A 38 4.05 -1.71 -18.32
C GLU A 38 3.88 -2.65 -17.12
N ALA A 39 2.91 -3.58 -17.18
CA ALA A 39 2.69 -4.57 -16.13
C ALA A 39 3.88 -5.50 -15.87
N GLN A 40 4.83 -5.61 -16.80
CA GLN A 40 6.04 -6.43 -16.67
C GLN A 40 7.26 -5.65 -16.16
N LEU A 41 7.12 -4.35 -15.89
CA LEU A 41 8.21 -3.50 -15.40
C LEU A 41 8.52 -3.79 -13.92
N ALA A 42 9.81 -3.94 -13.61
CA ALA A 42 10.29 -4.06 -12.24
C ALA A 42 10.55 -2.68 -11.62
N CYS A 43 9.50 -1.90 -11.36
CA CYS A 43 9.60 -0.50 -10.93
C CYS A 43 10.50 -0.29 -9.70
N GLN A 44 10.44 -1.22 -8.74
CA GLN A 44 11.23 -1.14 -7.51
C GLN A 44 12.75 -1.22 -7.73
N SER A 45 13.23 -1.79 -8.85
CA SER A 45 14.67 -1.89 -9.10
C SER A 45 15.38 -0.53 -9.12
N CYS A 46 14.65 0.53 -9.47
CA CYS A 46 15.14 1.91 -9.44
C CYS A 46 14.39 2.79 -8.42
N HIS A 47 13.10 2.51 -8.16
CA HIS A 47 12.22 3.38 -7.37
C HIS A 47 11.90 2.85 -5.96
N ALA A 48 12.68 1.90 -5.41
CA ALA A 48 12.46 1.34 -4.08
C ALA A 48 12.32 2.42 -2.97
N THR A 49 13.15 3.47 -3.00
CA THR A 49 13.12 4.55 -2.00
C THR A 49 11.99 5.56 -2.21
N GLN A 50 11.28 5.47 -3.34
CA GLN A 50 10.18 6.36 -3.69
C GLN A 50 8.81 5.75 -3.39
N ASP A 51 8.78 4.49 -2.95
CA ASP A 51 7.53 3.81 -2.60
C ASP A 51 6.89 4.43 -1.34
N ARG A 52 5.78 5.15 -1.57
CA ARG A 52 5.00 5.78 -0.51
C ARG A 52 4.26 4.77 0.36
N HIS A 53 4.05 3.55 -0.13
CA HIS A 53 3.38 2.48 0.60
C HIS A 53 4.33 1.72 1.52
N ARG A 54 5.64 1.98 1.44
CA ARG A 54 6.67 1.29 2.24
C ARG A 54 6.51 -0.23 2.18
N THR A 55 6.40 -0.75 0.95
CA THR A 55 6.22 -2.16 0.59
C THR A 55 4.94 -2.83 1.08
N LEU A 56 4.03 -2.12 1.75
CA LEU A 56 2.78 -2.67 2.28
C LEU A 56 1.89 -3.29 1.18
N LEU A 57 1.87 -2.68 -0.01
CA LEU A 57 1.06 -3.15 -1.14
C LEU A 57 1.86 -4.03 -2.12
N GLY A 58 3.06 -4.48 -1.74
CA GLY A 58 3.91 -5.31 -2.59
C GLY A 58 4.67 -4.53 -3.69
N ALA A 59 5.17 -5.26 -4.69
CA ALA A 59 6.06 -4.73 -5.73
C ALA A 59 5.40 -4.50 -7.09
N ASP A 60 4.15 -4.93 -7.26
CA ASP A 60 3.43 -4.83 -8.52
C ASP A 60 2.81 -3.43 -8.66
N CYS A 61 3.65 -2.40 -8.77
CA CYS A 61 3.21 -1.00 -8.86
C CYS A 61 2.23 -0.76 -10.01
N ALA A 62 2.39 -1.52 -11.10
CA ALA A 62 1.53 -1.48 -12.27
C ALA A 62 0.15 -2.12 -12.07
N GLN A 63 -0.22 -2.55 -10.85
CA GLN A 63 -1.62 -2.83 -10.52
C GLN A 63 -2.46 -1.56 -10.40
N CYS A 64 -1.80 -0.41 -10.17
CA CYS A 64 -2.48 0.85 -9.88
C CYS A 64 -1.85 2.07 -10.59
N HIS A 65 -0.55 2.08 -10.83
CA HIS A 65 0.20 3.22 -11.38
C HIS A 65 0.66 2.95 -12.81
N SER A 66 0.43 3.90 -13.72
CA SER A 66 1.00 3.86 -15.07
C SER A 66 2.28 4.70 -15.15
N VAL A 67 3.07 4.52 -16.21
CA VAL A 67 4.27 5.35 -16.42
C VAL A 67 3.92 6.77 -16.87
N SER A 68 2.71 6.96 -17.41
CA SER A 68 2.18 8.24 -17.89
C SER A 68 1.49 9.06 -16.78
N ALA A 69 0.94 8.41 -15.76
CA ALA A 69 0.26 9.03 -14.63
C ALA A 69 0.47 8.23 -13.35
N TRP A 70 1.26 8.80 -12.42
CA TRP A 70 1.53 8.15 -11.14
C TRP A 70 0.44 8.41 -10.10
N THR A 71 -0.20 9.57 -10.12
CA THR A 71 -1.36 9.82 -9.28
C THR A 71 -2.57 9.08 -9.84
N ILE A 72 -3.47 8.62 -8.96
CA ILE A 72 -4.67 7.87 -9.35
C ILE A 72 -5.88 8.76 -9.04
N PRO A 73 -6.38 9.57 -10.00
CA PRO A 73 -7.52 10.45 -9.76
C PRO A 73 -8.80 9.69 -9.39
N ALA A 74 -8.93 8.44 -9.86
CA ALA A 74 -10.05 7.57 -9.58
C ALA A 74 -9.99 6.90 -8.20
N PHE A 75 -8.88 7.03 -7.46
CA PHE A 75 -8.79 6.44 -6.13
C PHE A 75 -9.70 7.19 -5.16
N VAL A 76 -10.63 6.45 -4.56
CA VAL A 76 -11.55 6.96 -3.55
C VAL A 76 -11.27 6.23 -2.25
N HIS A 77 -10.98 6.98 -1.18
CA HIS A 77 -10.85 6.40 0.15
C HIS A 77 -12.17 5.71 0.54
N PRO A 78 -12.16 4.52 1.16
CA PRO A 78 -13.37 3.91 1.68
C PRO A 78 -14.16 4.87 2.56
N SER A 79 -15.47 4.65 2.66
CA SER A 79 -16.36 5.41 3.55
C SER A 79 -15.73 5.58 4.93
N SER A 80 -15.93 6.73 5.57
CA SER A 80 -15.49 6.97 6.94
C SER A 80 -16.11 5.99 7.96
N GLN A 81 -17.14 5.24 7.56
CA GLN A 81 -17.75 4.17 8.35
C GLN A 81 -17.10 2.79 8.13
N SER A 82 -16.15 2.67 7.19
CA SER A 82 -15.42 1.43 6.94
C SER A 82 -14.59 1.01 8.17
N ARG A 83 -14.53 -0.30 8.39
CA ARG A 83 -13.74 -0.93 9.47
C ARG A 83 -12.44 -1.55 8.95
N GLU A 84 -12.22 -1.50 7.65
CA GLU A 84 -11.11 -2.15 6.94
C GLU A 84 -9.87 -1.24 6.81
N CYS A 85 -9.56 -0.48 7.87
CA CYS A 85 -8.47 0.50 7.86
C CYS A 85 -7.10 -0.16 7.60
N VAL A 86 -6.92 -1.35 8.17
CA VAL A 86 -5.64 -2.08 8.16
C VAL A 86 -5.20 -2.61 6.81
N GLN A 87 -6.09 -2.58 5.81
CA GLN A 87 -5.73 -2.91 4.44
C GLN A 87 -4.68 -1.93 3.88
N CYS A 88 -4.67 -0.68 4.39
CA CYS A 88 -3.75 0.37 3.94
C CYS A 88 -2.99 1.07 5.08
N HIS A 89 -3.51 1.07 6.31
CA HIS A 89 -2.90 1.78 7.43
C HIS A 89 -2.38 0.82 8.49
N GLN A 90 -1.11 0.94 8.85
CA GLN A 90 -0.49 0.14 9.91
C GLN A 90 -0.46 0.91 11.23
N ALA A 91 -0.64 0.15 12.32
CA ALA A 91 -0.42 0.67 13.65
C ALA A 91 1.09 0.92 13.88
N PRO A 92 1.47 1.81 14.80
CA PRO A 92 2.88 1.98 15.14
C PRO A 92 3.45 0.69 15.77
N PRO A 93 4.77 0.45 15.70
CA PRO A 93 5.40 -0.78 16.21
C PRO A 93 5.02 -1.14 17.65
N SER A 94 4.81 -0.13 18.51
CA SER A 94 4.36 -0.33 19.89
C SER A 94 3.05 -1.12 19.99
N HIS A 95 2.16 -1.02 19.01
CA HIS A 95 0.89 -1.75 19.03
C HIS A 95 1.06 -3.25 18.80
N TYR A 96 2.18 -3.70 18.24
CA TYR A 96 2.48 -5.12 18.03
C TYR A 96 3.29 -5.73 19.18
N MET A 97 3.43 -4.99 20.28
CA MET A 97 4.11 -5.41 21.50
C MET A 97 3.14 -5.35 22.68
N GLU A 98 3.60 -5.69 23.87
CA GLU A 98 2.77 -5.63 25.09
C GLU A 98 2.23 -4.23 25.42
N HIS A 99 2.78 -3.17 24.83
CA HIS A 99 2.28 -1.82 25.00
C HIS A 99 0.81 -1.68 24.59
N PHE A 100 0.36 -2.42 23.57
CA PHE A 100 -1.05 -2.37 23.17
C PHE A 100 -1.97 -2.85 24.28
N LYS A 101 -1.68 -4.01 24.86
CA LYS A 101 -2.51 -4.64 25.89
C LYS A 101 -2.39 -3.95 27.24
N MET A 102 -1.21 -3.43 27.59
CA MET A 102 -1.02 -2.75 28.87
C MET A 102 -1.49 -1.30 28.87
N VAL A 103 -1.27 -0.56 27.78
CA VAL A 103 -1.51 0.89 27.73
C VAL A 103 -2.68 1.23 26.81
N SER A 104 -2.58 0.92 25.52
CA SER A 104 -3.51 1.44 24.50
C SER A 104 -4.96 1.00 24.72
N VAL A 105 -5.20 -0.30 24.90
CA VAL A 105 -6.56 -0.82 25.13
C VAL A 105 -7.10 -0.45 26.50
N THR A 106 -6.23 -0.31 27.50
CA THR A 106 -6.59 0.11 28.85
C THR A 106 -7.08 1.56 28.86
N ILE A 107 -6.32 2.47 28.26
CA ILE A 107 -6.68 3.89 28.15
C ILE A 107 -7.96 4.07 27.34
N ALA A 108 -8.12 3.31 26.25
CA ALA A 108 -9.34 3.35 25.44
C ALA A 108 -10.55 2.66 26.10
N GLY A 109 -10.37 1.93 27.21
CA GLY A 109 -11.44 1.15 27.84
C GLY A 109 -11.95 -0.02 26.96
N ARG A 110 -11.08 -0.59 26.12
CA ARG A 110 -11.41 -1.66 25.16
C ARG A 110 -10.54 -2.92 25.35
N PRO A 111 -10.60 -3.60 26.52
CA PRO A 111 -9.63 -4.65 26.89
C PRO A 111 -9.57 -5.85 25.92
N HIS A 112 -10.64 -6.09 25.17
CA HIS A 112 -10.75 -7.20 24.22
C HIS A 112 -10.52 -6.79 22.75
N ALA A 113 -10.16 -5.53 22.49
CA ALA A 113 -9.86 -5.11 21.12
C ALA A 113 -8.56 -5.76 20.64
N ASP A 114 -8.54 -6.06 19.35
CA ASP A 114 -7.36 -6.46 18.58
C ASP A 114 -6.71 -5.25 17.92
N VAL A 115 -5.41 -5.34 17.63
CA VAL A 115 -4.64 -4.25 17.02
C VAL A 115 -5.24 -3.80 15.68
N SER A 116 -5.84 -4.73 14.94
CA SER A 116 -6.46 -4.45 13.65
C SER A 116 -7.81 -3.74 13.76
N GLN A 117 -8.42 -3.72 14.94
CA GLN A 117 -9.73 -3.11 15.17
C GLN A 117 -9.60 -1.63 15.49
N CYS A 118 -8.89 -0.89 14.62
CA CYS A 118 -8.58 0.53 14.84
C CYS A 118 -9.85 1.35 15.10
N PHE A 119 -10.96 0.96 14.46
CA PHE A 119 -12.26 1.58 14.59
C PHE A 119 -12.90 1.45 15.99
N GLU A 120 -12.43 0.57 16.88
CA GLU A 120 -12.94 0.49 18.26
C GLU A 120 -12.49 1.68 19.11
N CYS A 121 -11.32 2.25 18.79
CA CYS A 121 -10.67 3.28 19.58
C CYS A 121 -10.56 4.62 18.82
N HIS A 122 -10.23 4.62 17.53
CA HIS A 122 -9.91 5.84 16.79
C HIS A 122 -11.11 6.35 15.98
N LYS A 123 -11.28 7.68 15.92
CA LYS A 123 -12.38 8.33 15.16
C LYS A 123 -12.00 8.73 13.74
N THR A 124 -10.73 9.07 13.52
CA THR A 124 -10.24 9.61 12.26
C THR A 124 -8.83 9.07 12.00
N THR A 125 -8.26 9.43 10.87
CA THR A 125 -6.84 9.20 10.56
C THR A 125 -5.90 10.06 11.42
N ALA A 126 -6.43 11.02 12.19
CA ALA A 126 -5.72 11.61 13.31
C ALA A 126 -5.89 10.69 14.52
N TRP A 127 -5.06 9.64 14.57
CA TRP A 127 -5.10 8.53 15.54
C TRP A 127 -5.04 8.98 17.02
N ASN A 128 -4.70 10.22 17.30
CA ASN A 128 -4.66 10.77 18.67
C ASN A 128 -6.05 11.07 19.25
N ASP A 129 -7.12 11.15 18.44
CA ASP A 129 -8.49 11.29 18.96
C ASP A 129 -9.11 9.93 19.29
N ILE A 130 -9.08 9.58 20.58
CA ILE A 130 -9.58 8.31 21.11
C ILE A 130 -11.05 8.48 21.53
N LYS A 131 -11.91 7.57 21.06
CA LYS A 131 -13.34 7.47 21.40
C LYS A 131 -13.53 7.42 22.91
N GLY A 132 -14.32 8.36 23.44
CA GLY A 132 -14.64 8.44 24.87
C GLY A 132 -13.53 9.02 25.76
N VAL A 133 -12.32 9.24 25.24
CA VAL A 133 -11.18 9.80 25.99
C VAL A 133 -10.84 11.21 25.52
N GLY A 134 -10.93 11.46 24.21
CA GLY A 134 -10.53 12.71 23.58
C GLY A 134 -9.09 12.65 23.04
N TRP A 135 -8.46 13.80 22.92
CA TRP A 135 -7.10 13.91 22.39
C TRP A 135 -6.08 13.34 23.37
N TYR A 136 -5.40 12.27 22.98
CA TYR A 136 -4.38 11.60 23.76
C TYR A 136 -3.11 11.47 22.93
N LYS A 137 -2.01 12.04 23.42
CA LYS A 137 -0.68 11.91 22.83
C LYS A 137 0.20 11.17 23.82
N HIS A 138 0.60 9.97 23.42
CA HIS A 138 1.70 9.26 24.07
C HIS A 138 2.98 9.54 23.28
N HIS A 139 4.10 9.69 23.98
CA HIS A 139 5.38 10.19 23.46
C HIS A 139 5.84 9.57 22.13
#